data_AF-A0A3P7YSG6-F1
#
_entry.id   AF-A0A3P7YSG6-F1
#
_cell.length_a   1.000
_cell.length_b   1.000
_cell.length_c   1.000
_cell.angle_alpha   90.00
_cell.angle_beta   90.00
_cell.angle_gamma   90.00
#
_symmetry.space_group_name_H-M   'P 1'
#
loop_
_entity.id
_entity.type
_entity.pdbx_description
1 polymer ?
#
loop_
_entity_poly.entity_id
_entity_poly.type
_entity_poly.pdbx_seq_one_letter_code
_entity_poly.pdbx_strand_id
1 'polypeptide(L)'
;MNEQEKLDLLRKIFARLPGAHYESLRYFINHIHRVAEKQDVNMMTAANLAIVLSPTLLSSSYTDPISCLAGTLFEHTLIELLIKHCTYLLPSSGRWLASRPTELADNAIHSPSHRHSQIITNNNFIPPVTTVSPPNIPSYKKWNFLRSRSSTDTRTVPTLSPIP
;
A
#
# COMPACT_ATOMS: atom_id res chain seq x y z
N MET A 1 -12.19 30.17 2.78
CA MET A 1 -11.43 29.32 3.72
C MET A 1 -10.00 29.34 3.28
N ASN A 2 -9.11 29.84 4.13
CA ASN A 2 -7.68 29.92 3.85
C ASN A 2 -7.05 28.52 3.90
N GLU A 3 -5.87 28.37 3.30
CA GLU A 3 -5.18 27.07 3.24
C GLU A 3 -4.89 26.51 4.64
N GLN A 4 -4.49 27.35 5.59
CA GLN A 4 -4.25 26.94 6.96
C GLN A 4 -5.52 26.39 7.64
N GLU A 5 -6.67 27.05 7.44
CA GLU A 5 -7.95 26.59 8.00
C GLU A 5 -8.35 25.22 7.43
N LYS A 6 -8.05 24.97 6.15
CA LYS A 6 -8.24 23.66 5.51
C LYS A 6 -7.40 22.58 6.19
N LEU A 7 -6.11 22.86 6.41
CA LEU A 7 -5.20 21.92 7.06
C LEU A 7 -5.62 21.62 8.50
N ASP A 8 -6.09 22.63 9.23
CA ASP A 8 -6.57 22.47 10.61
C ASP A 8 -7.84 21.61 10.68
N LEU A 9 -8.77 21.82 9.75
CA LEU A 9 -9.97 20.99 9.63
C LEU A 9 -9.61 19.53 9.32
N LEU A 10 -8.74 19.31 8.35
CA LEU A 10 -8.27 17.97 7.98
C LEU A 10 -7.57 17.27 9.13
N ARG A 11 -6.70 17.97 9.86
CA ARG A 11 -6.04 17.44 11.06
C ARG A 11 -7.05 16.99 12.13
N LYS A 12 -8.10 17.80 12.37
CA LYS A 12 -9.20 17.43 13.29
C LYS A 12 -9.95 16.19 12.81
N ILE A 13 -10.16 16.04 11.50
CA ILE A 13 -10.82 14.86 10.91
C ILE A 13 -9.94 13.61 11.11
N PHE A 14 -8.65 13.66 10.76
CA PHE A 14 -7.75 12.53 10.93
C PHE A 14 -7.58 12.12 12.39
N ALA A 15 -7.62 13.08 13.33
CA ALA A 15 -7.57 12.78 14.77
C ALA A 15 -8.76 11.96 15.28
N ARG A 16 -9.85 11.83 14.51
CA ARG A 16 -11.02 11.00 14.84
C ARG A 16 -10.91 9.56 14.33
N LEU A 17 -9.90 9.24 13.52
CA LEU A 17 -9.67 7.87 13.09
C LEU A 17 -9.37 6.97 14.30
N PRO A 18 -9.84 5.70 14.31
CA PRO A 18 -9.42 4.75 15.32
C PRO A 18 -7.91 4.58 15.34
N GLY A 19 -7.33 4.37 16.52
CA GLY A 19 -5.87 4.45 16.74
C GLY A 19 -5.05 3.59 15.77
N ALA A 20 -5.47 2.35 15.49
CA ALA A 20 -4.78 1.46 14.55
C ALA A 20 -4.78 2.01 13.11
N HIS A 21 -5.89 2.59 12.65
CA HIS A 21 -5.99 3.19 11.32
C HIS A 21 -5.15 4.47 11.23
N TYR A 22 -5.18 5.31 12.28
CA TYR A 22 -4.38 6.52 12.33
C TYR A 22 -2.88 6.22 12.23
N GLU A 23 -2.37 5.27 13.03
CA GLU A 23 -0.94 4.94 13.00
C GLU A 23 -0.53 4.27 11.69
N SER A 24 -1.37 3.39 11.15
CA SER A 24 -1.10 2.75 9.85
C SER A 24 -1.00 3.80 8.74
N LEU A 25 -1.98 4.71 8.68
CA LEU A 25 -1.99 5.81 7.71
C LEU A 25 -0.78 6.74 7.91
N ARG A 26 -0.48 7.13 9.16
CA ARG A 26 0.67 7.98 9.49
C ARG A 26 1.98 7.36 9.02
N TYR A 27 2.23 6.10 9.37
CA TYR A 27 3.45 5.39 8.98
C TYR A 27 3.57 5.31 7.46
N PHE A 28 2.47 4.91 6.80
CA PHE A 28 2.41 4.77 5.36
C PHE A 28 2.67 6.11 4.64
N ILE A 29 1.90 7.16 4.96
CA ILE A 29 2.03 8.47 4.31
C ILE A 29 3.41 9.08 4.57
N ASN A 30 4.00 8.89 5.74
CA ASN A 30 5.36 9.36 6.03
C ASN A 30 6.42 8.61 5.19
N HIS A 31 6.22 7.32 4.91
CA HIS A 31 7.08 6.59 3.97
C HIS A 31 6.91 7.14 2.55
N ILE A 32 5.68 7.34 2.10
CA ILE A 32 5.40 7.89 0.76
C ILE A 32 5.95 9.30 0.60
N HIS A 33 5.91 10.14 1.63
CA HIS A 33 6.57 11.45 1.64
C HIS A 33 8.07 11.33 1.31
N ARG A 34 8.78 10.40 1.96
CA ARG A 34 10.21 10.15 1.68
C ARG A 34 10.46 9.62 0.26
N VAL A 35 9.49 8.94 -0.34
CA VAL A 35 9.54 8.54 -1.75
C VAL A 35 9.41 9.78 -2.64
N ALA A 36 8.47 10.68 -2.35
CA ALA A 36 8.27 11.93 -3.07
C ALA A 36 9.48 12.88 -2.97
N GLU A 37 10.16 12.92 -1.83
CA GLU A 37 11.41 13.69 -1.65
C GLU A 37 12.54 13.24 -2.59
N LYS A 38 12.46 12.03 -3.14
CA LYS A 38 13.43 11.48 -4.11
C LYS A 38 12.94 11.57 -5.57
N GLN A 39 11.98 12.45 -5.85
CA GLN A 39 11.39 12.62 -7.18
C GLN A 39 12.41 12.88 -8.29
N ASP A 40 13.54 13.52 -8.00
CA ASP A 40 14.61 13.79 -8.99
C ASP A 40 15.25 12.50 -9.53
N VAL A 41 15.16 11.39 -8.78
CA VAL A 41 15.72 10.09 -9.16
C VAL A 41 14.62 9.10 -9.55
N ASN A 42 13.53 9.02 -8.79
CA ASN A 42 12.48 8.03 -9.03
C ASN A 42 11.33 8.55 -9.91
N MET A 43 11.31 9.83 -10.27
CA MET A 43 10.29 10.50 -11.09
C MET A 43 8.86 10.43 -10.50
N MET A 44 8.73 10.09 -9.22
CA MET A 44 7.46 9.98 -8.52
C MET A 44 7.22 11.22 -7.66
N THR A 45 6.58 12.22 -8.26
CA THR A 45 6.09 13.40 -7.54
C THR A 45 4.97 13.02 -6.57
N ALA A 46 4.68 13.89 -5.59
CA ALA A 46 3.54 13.70 -4.69
C ALA A 46 2.20 13.56 -5.44
N ALA A 47 2.02 14.28 -6.55
CA ALA A 47 0.84 14.19 -7.40
C ALA A 47 0.74 12.82 -8.11
N ASN A 48 1.84 12.30 -8.66
CA ASN A 48 1.88 10.98 -9.29
C ASN A 48 1.54 9.88 -8.28
N LEU A 49 2.11 9.99 -7.08
CA LEU A 49 1.82 9.08 -5.97
C LEU A 49 0.35 9.17 -5.54
N ALA A 50 -0.22 10.38 -5.49
CA ALA A 50 -1.62 10.55 -5.13
C ALA A 50 -2.59 9.86 -6.11
N ILE A 51 -2.34 9.96 -7.42
CA ILE A 51 -3.17 9.30 -8.44
C ILE A 51 -3.23 7.78 -8.23
N VAL A 52 -2.08 7.15 -7.97
CA VAL A 52 -2.03 5.68 -7.80
C VAL A 52 -2.54 5.22 -6.44
N LEU A 53 -2.40 6.04 -5.40
CA LEU A 53 -2.77 5.68 -4.03
C LEU A 53 -4.23 5.99 -3.70
N SER A 54 -4.84 6.99 -4.34
CA SER A 54 -6.21 7.41 -4.00
C SER A 54 -7.23 6.29 -4.08
N PRO A 55 -7.28 5.45 -5.14
CA PRO A 55 -8.23 4.33 -5.20
C PRO A 55 -8.01 3.24 -4.14
N THR A 56 -6.85 3.23 -3.49
CA THR A 56 -6.49 2.25 -2.45
C THR A 56 -6.81 2.76 -1.05
N LEU A 57 -6.64 4.07 -0.83
CA LEU A 57 -6.85 4.70 0.48
C LEU A 57 -8.27 5.26 0.66
N LEU A 58 -8.89 5.68 -0.44
CA LEU A 58 -10.21 6.30 -0.49
C LEU A 58 -11.09 5.45 -1.42
N SER A 59 -12.28 5.12 -0.96
CA SER A 59 -13.24 4.32 -1.71
C SER A 59 -14.60 4.97 -1.58
N SER A 60 -14.88 5.93 -2.45
CA SER A 60 -16.18 6.59 -2.51
C SER A 60 -17.08 5.90 -3.54
N SER A 61 -18.31 5.58 -3.15
CA SER A 61 -19.32 4.99 -4.04
C SER A 61 -20.17 6.11 -4.67
N TYR A 62 -19.59 6.86 -5.61
CA TYR A 62 -20.34 7.86 -6.39
C TYR A 62 -21.22 7.17 -7.43
N THR A 63 -22.48 7.61 -7.55
CA THR A 63 -23.47 6.99 -8.46
C THR A 63 -23.63 7.75 -9.77
N ASP A 64 -23.47 9.09 -9.76
CA ASP A 64 -23.57 9.91 -10.95
C ASP A 64 -22.18 10.25 -11.52
N PRO A 65 -22.04 10.38 -12.87
CA PRO A 65 -20.73 10.59 -13.50
C PRO A 65 -20.04 11.89 -13.09
N ILE A 66 -20.80 12.95 -12.80
CA ILE A 66 -20.26 14.27 -12.48
C ILE A 66 -19.65 14.26 -11.07
N SER A 67 -20.37 13.71 -10.08
CA SER A 67 -19.85 13.54 -8.71
C SER A 67 -18.68 12.56 -8.67
N CYS A 68 -18.70 11.52 -9.51
CA CYS A 68 -17.58 10.59 -9.63
C CYS A 68 -16.30 11.32 -10.07
N LEU A 69 -16.39 12.17 -11.10
CA LEU A 69 -15.25 12.94 -11.57
C LEU A 69 -14.76 13.94 -10.51
N ALA A 70 -15.67 14.75 -9.96
CA ALA A 70 -15.32 15.75 -8.95
C ALA A 70 -14.74 15.10 -7.68
N GLY A 71 -15.31 13.99 -7.25
CA GLY A 71 -14.85 13.19 -6.13
C GLY A 71 -13.46 12.62 -6.34
N THR A 72 -13.19 12.02 -7.50
CA THR A 72 -11.87 11.48 -7.85
C THR A 72 -10.79 12.57 -7.81
N LEU A 73 -11.06 13.75 -8.37
CA LEU A 73 -10.12 14.88 -8.32
C LEU A 73 -9.88 15.37 -6.89
N PHE A 74 -10.93 15.39 -6.07
CA PHE A 74 -10.80 15.73 -4.65
C PHE A 74 -9.96 14.70 -3.90
N GLU A 75 -10.18 13.41 -4.12
CA GLU A 75 -9.41 12.31 -3.53
C GLU A 75 -7.92 12.44 -3.87
N HIS A 76 -7.59 12.66 -5.16
CA HIS A 76 -6.22 12.91 -5.60
C HIS A 76 -5.60 14.11 -4.87
N THR A 77 -6.33 15.23 -4.81
CA THR A 77 -5.85 16.45 -4.15
C THR A 77 -5.65 16.24 -2.65
N LEU A 78 -6.53 15.47 -1.99
CA LEU A 78 -6.44 15.17 -0.57
C LEU A 78 -5.21 14.31 -0.25
N ILE A 79 -4.96 13.26 -1.03
CA ILE A 79 -3.78 12.41 -0.84
C ILE A 79 -2.50 13.19 -1.13
N GLU A 80 -2.46 14.02 -2.18
CA GLU A 80 -1.30 14.86 -2.47
C GLU A 80 -0.99 15.82 -1.30
N LEU A 81 -2.02 16.45 -0.73
CA LEU A 81 -1.88 17.34 0.43
C LEU A 81 -1.40 16.57 1.67
N LEU A 82 -1.92 15.36 1.87
CA LEU A 82 -1.48 14.45 2.93
C LEU A 82 0.01 14.13 2.82
N ILE A 83 0.49 13.84 1.61
CA ILE A 83 1.91 13.55 1.35
C ILE A 83 2.75 14.79 1.67
N LYS A 84 2.40 15.96 1.12
CA LYS A 84 3.17 17.22 1.29
C LYS A 84 3.21 17.73 2.73
N HIS A 85 2.13 17.56 3.50
CA HIS A 85 2.01 18.10 4.86
C HIS A 85 1.86 17.00 5.91
N CYS A 86 2.43 15.82 5.66
CA CYS A 86 2.25 14.64 6.51
C CYS A 86 2.63 14.87 7.98
N THR A 87 3.71 15.63 8.23
CA THR A 87 4.20 15.95 9.57
C THR A 87 3.21 16.81 10.36
N TYR A 88 2.51 17.71 9.68
CA TYR A 88 1.52 18.60 10.28
C TYR A 88 0.15 17.92 10.46
N LEU A 89 -0.29 17.18 9.44
CA LEU A 89 -1.62 16.53 9.41
C LEU A 89 -1.67 15.27 10.28
N LEU A 90 -0.58 14.51 10.35
CA LEU A 90 -0.48 13.22 11.03
C LEU A 90 0.70 13.21 12.05
N PRO A 91 0.69 14.10 13.06
CA PRO A 91 1.76 14.14 14.06
C PRO A 91 1.84 12.84 14.87
N SER A 92 3.04 12.53 15.36
CA SER A 92 3.27 11.40 16.27
C SER A 92 2.32 11.47 17.46
N SER A 93 1.34 10.57 17.46
CA SER A 93 0.40 10.44 18.55
C SER A 93 0.93 9.32 19.43
N GLY A 94 1.45 9.63 20.61
CA GLY A 94 1.88 8.59 21.59
C GLY A 94 0.76 7.61 22.02
N ARG A 95 -0.42 7.70 21.41
CA ARG A 95 -1.63 6.91 21.66
C ARG A 95 -1.41 5.41 21.47
N TRP A 96 -0.64 4.97 20.48
CA TRP A 96 -0.41 3.53 20.27
C TRP A 96 0.59 2.91 21.24
N LEU A 97 1.53 3.71 21.78
CA LEU A 97 2.39 3.26 22.88
C LEU A 97 1.59 3.04 24.16
N ALA A 98 0.56 3.86 24.41
CA ALA A 98 -0.32 3.73 25.58
C ALA A 98 -1.26 2.52 25.51
N SER A 99 -1.60 2.05 24.30
CA SER A 99 -2.46 0.88 24.08
C SER A 99 -1.68 -0.42 23.80
N ARG A 100 -0.35 -0.42 23.98
CA ARG A 100 0.44 -1.65 23.82
C ARG A 100 -0.09 -2.70 24.81
N PRO A 101 -0.60 -3.85 24.36
CA PRO A 101 -1.04 -4.90 25.26
C PRO A 101 0.12 -5.29 26.17
N THR A 102 -0.03 -5.08 27.47
CA THR A 102 0.98 -5.41 28.49
C THR A 102 1.27 -6.92 28.52
N GLU A 103 0.41 -7.74 27.92
CA GLU A 103 0.53 -9.21 27.90
C GLU A 103 1.70 -9.77 27.08
N LEU A 104 2.34 -8.95 26.23
CA LEU A 104 3.57 -9.35 25.52
C LEU A 104 4.85 -9.05 26.32
N ALA A 105 4.77 -8.28 27.41
CA ALA A 105 5.95 -7.93 28.22
C ALA A 105 6.23 -8.97 29.31
N ASP A 106 5.20 -9.58 29.90
CA ASP A 106 5.35 -10.42 31.09
C ASP A 106 5.55 -11.92 30.81
N ASN A 107 5.28 -12.37 29.57
CA ASN A 107 5.42 -13.79 29.19
C ASN A 107 6.64 -14.09 28.30
N ALA A 108 7.54 -13.12 28.11
CA ALA A 108 8.81 -13.34 27.39
C ALA A 108 9.86 -14.11 28.23
N ILE A 109 9.44 -14.76 29.32
CA ILE A 109 10.25 -15.70 30.11
C ILE A 109 9.64 -17.10 29.99
N HIS A 110 9.52 -17.61 28.77
CA HIS A 110 9.45 -19.06 28.59
C HIS A 110 10.27 -19.52 27.38
N SER A 111 11.31 -20.27 27.73
CA SER A 111 12.19 -21.19 27.00
C SER A 111 12.29 -21.09 25.47
N PRO A 112 13.52 -21.03 24.92
CA PRO A 112 13.74 -21.10 23.48
C PRO A 112 13.18 -22.41 22.94
N SER A 113 12.18 -22.31 22.06
CA SER A 113 11.66 -23.47 21.33
C SER A 113 12.79 -24.03 20.46
N HIS A 114 13.18 -25.28 20.74
CA HIS A 114 13.99 -26.12 19.89
C HIS A 114 13.31 -26.33 18.52
N ARG A 115 13.43 -25.37 17.60
CA ARG A 115 13.40 -25.66 16.16
C ARG A 115 14.81 -25.50 15.62
N HIS A 116 15.43 -26.66 15.49
CA HIS A 116 16.79 -26.94 15.08
C HIS A 116 17.20 -26.20 13.79
N SER A 117 17.99 -25.13 13.91
CA SER A 117 18.86 -24.64 12.85
C SER A 117 20.32 -24.78 13.30
N GLN A 118 20.85 -26.00 13.20
CA GLN A 118 22.30 -26.22 13.26
C GLN A 118 22.90 -25.65 11.98
N ILE A 119 23.39 -24.42 12.02
CA ILE A 119 24.33 -23.93 11.01
C ILE A 119 25.65 -24.63 11.33
N ILE A 120 25.92 -25.75 10.66
CA ILE A 120 27.25 -26.37 10.69
C ILE A 120 28.18 -25.46 9.87
N THR A 121 28.99 -24.66 10.57
CA THR A 121 30.17 -24.03 9.97
C THR A 121 31.29 -25.07 9.98
N ASN A 122 31.51 -25.75 8.85
CA ASN A 122 32.69 -26.60 8.71
C ASN A 122 33.71 -25.91 7.82
N ASN A 123 34.78 -25.40 8.43
CA ASN A 123 35.95 -24.85 7.76
C ASN A 123 36.82 -25.97 7.15
N ASN A 124 36.29 -26.75 6.22
CA ASN A 124 37.09 -27.69 5.44
C ASN A 124 36.82 -27.50 3.94
N PHE A 125 37.84 -26.99 3.26
CA PHE A 125 37.90 -26.76 1.82
C PHE A 125 37.85 -28.09 1.05
N ILE A 126 36.85 -28.27 0.19
CA ILE A 126 36.82 -29.33 -0.84
C ILE A 126 36.46 -28.65 -2.18
N PRO A 127 37.27 -28.79 -3.25
CA PRO A 127 37.03 -28.15 -4.55
C PRO A 127 35.89 -28.82 -5.35
N PRO A 128 35.35 -28.15 -6.40
CA PRO A 128 34.01 -28.40 -6.92
C PRO A 128 34.03 -29.45 -8.04
N VAL A 129 33.04 -30.36 -8.08
CA VAL A 129 32.71 -31.11 -9.31
C VAL A 129 31.26 -31.63 -9.27
N THR A 130 30.50 -31.09 -10.23
CA THR A 130 29.49 -31.73 -11.10
C THR A 130 28.08 -32.02 -10.58
N THR A 131 27.15 -31.21 -11.12
CA THR A 131 25.75 -31.50 -11.47
C THR A 131 24.90 -32.22 -10.44
N VAL A 132 24.14 -31.44 -9.66
CA VAL A 132 22.88 -31.93 -9.07
C VAL A 132 21.71 -31.17 -9.69
N SER A 133 20.82 -31.92 -10.32
CA SER A 133 19.57 -31.44 -10.89
C SER A 133 18.74 -30.70 -9.83
N PRO A 134 18.01 -29.63 -10.19
CA PRO A 134 17.17 -28.93 -9.24
C PRO A 134 16.09 -29.87 -8.67
N PRO A 135 15.77 -29.75 -7.36
CA PRO A 135 14.77 -30.58 -6.71
C PRO A 135 13.38 -30.35 -7.31
N ASN A 136 12.59 -31.42 -7.39
CA ASN A 136 11.26 -31.41 -7.97
C ASN A 136 10.29 -30.65 -7.04
N ILE A 137 9.98 -29.40 -7.37
CA ILE A 137 9.07 -28.55 -6.59
C ILE A 137 7.62 -28.86 -7.01
N PRO A 138 6.70 -29.22 -6.08
CA PRO A 138 5.29 -29.31 -6.39
C PRO A 138 4.76 -27.97 -6.88
N SER A 139 4.10 -27.98 -8.03
CA SER A 139 3.49 -26.84 -8.74
C SER A 139 2.93 -25.78 -7.78
N TYR A 140 3.55 -24.60 -7.79
CA TYR A 140 3.04 -23.44 -7.08
C TYR A 140 1.64 -23.12 -7.63
N LYS A 141 0.64 -23.04 -6.74
CA LYS A 141 -0.69 -22.54 -7.12
C LYS A 141 -0.57 -21.05 -7.41
N LYS A 142 -0.42 -20.72 -8.70
CA LYS A 142 -0.55 -19.36 -9.24
C LYS A 142 -1.92 -18.84 -8.84
N TRP A 143 -1.95 -17.93 -7.85
CA TRP A 143 -3.18 -17.22 -7.51
C TRP A 143 -3.58 -16.37 -8.70
N ASN A 144 -4.59 -16.84 -9.44
CA ASN A 144 -5.21 -16.08 -10.51
C ASN A 144 -6.01 -14.94 -9.87
N PHE A 145 -5.35 -13.81 -9.65
CA PHE A 145 -6.01 -12.53 -9.42
C PHE A 145 -6.63 -12.03 -10.74
N LEU A 146 -7.49 -12.87 -11.35
CA LEU A 146 -8.35 -12.46 -12.44
C LEU A 146 -9.45 -11.62 -11.81
N ARG A 147 -9.20 -10.31 -11.77
CA ARG A 147 -10.24 -9.30 -11.69
C ARG A 147 -11.23 -9.60 -12.81
N SER A 148 -12.38 -10.17 -12.46
CA SER A 148 -13.46 -10.47 -13.40
C SER A 148 -14.06 -9.14 -13.86
N ARG A 149 -13.41 -8.49 -14.83
CA ARG A 149 -13.99 -7.42 -15.63
C ARG A 149 -14.69 -8.08 -16.80
N SER A 150 -15.97 -8.41 -16.63
CA SER A 150 -16.85 -8.65 -17.76
C SER A 150 -17.07 -7.32 -18.46
N SER A 151 -16.35 -7.09 -19.55
CA SER A 151 -16.58 -5.96 -20.45
C SER A 151 -17.77 -6.33 -21.33
N THR A 152 -18.98 -5.93 -20.95
CA THR A 152 -20.14 -6.00 -21.85
C THR A 152 -20.10 -4.79 -22.79
N ASP A 153 -20.37 -5.07 -24.07
CA ASP A 153 -20.56 -4.17 -25.21
C ASP A 153 -19.31 -3.68 -25.96
N THR A 154 -18.95 -4.45 -26.99
CA THR A 154 -18.62 -3.87 -28.30
C THR A 154 -19.44 -4.63 -29.34
N ARG A 155 -20.57 -4.04 -29.75
CA ARG A 155 -21.41 -4.55 -30.82
C ARG A 155 -20.65 -4.39 -32.15
N THR A 156 -20.12 -5.50 -32.66
CA THR A 156 -19.55 -5.62 -34.00
C THR A 156 -20.62 -5.35 -35.06
N VAL A 157 -20.33 -4.43 -35.98
CA VAL A 157 -21.15 -4.12 -37.16
C VAL A 157 -21.04 -5.29 -38.16
N PRO A 158 -22.12 -5.75 -38.81
CA PRO A 158 -22.03 -6.82 -39.81
C PRO A 158 -21.31 -6.32 -41.07
N THR A 159 -20.28 -7.04 -41.48
CA THR A 159 -19.60 -6.87 -42.77
C THR A 159 -20.56 -7.26 -43.89
N LEU A 160 -20.89 -6.32 -44.78
CA LEU A 160 -21.60 -6.59 -46.03
C LEU A 160 -20.65 -7.32 -46.99
N SER A 161 -21.10 -8.45 -47.54
CA SER A 161 -20.41 -9.25 -48.56
C SER A 161 -20.34 -8.53 -49.92
N PRO A 162 -19.36 -8.85 -50.80
CA PRO A 162 -19.22 -8.20 -52.10
C PRO A 162 -20.32 -8.66 -53.06
N ILE A 163 -20.85 -7.72 -53.85
CA ILE A 163 -21.82 -7.97 -54.93
C ILE A 163 -21.06 -8.51 -56.16
N PRO A 164 -21.60 -9.50 -56.89
CA PRO A 164 -20.95 -10.15 -58.05
C PRO A 164 -20.72 -9.23 -59.25
#